data_AF-A0AB33HCB8-F1
#
_entry.id   AF-A0AB33HCB8-F1
#
_cell.length_a   1.000
_cell.length_b   1.000
_cell.length_c   1.000
_cell.angle_alpha   90.00
_cell.angle_beta   90.00
_cell.angle_gamma   90.00
#
_symmetry.space_group_name_H-M   'P 1'
#
loop_
_entity.id
_entity.type
_entity.pdbx_description
1 polymer ?
#
loop_
_entity_poly.entity_id
_entity_poly.type
_entity_poly.pdbx_seq_one_letter_code
_entity_poly.pdbx_strand_id
1 'polypeptide(L)' 'MINSVSQKGYVVIRCHDGVIVARLPSFPECTRALMYRRGDVASFVPLQDDEIIGTPTLFTEMLKRAGYRVTQNSDRLSS' A
#
# COMPACT_ATOMS: atom_id res chain seq x y z
N MET A 1 12.95 30.06 13.18
CA MET A 1 11.74 29.78 13.99
C MET A 1 11.00 28.63 13.33
N ILE A 2 11.12 27.42 13.89
CA ILE A 2 10.28 26.28 13.52
C ILE A 2 8.95 26.45 14.24
N ASN A 3 7.89 26.76 13.48
CA ASN A 3 6.52 26.77 14.01
C ASN A 3 6.11 25.31 14.26
N SER A 4 6.26 24.84 15.50
CA SER A 4 5.70 23.58 15.96
C SER A 4 4.18 23.74 16.12
N VAL A 5 3.45 23.59 15.01
CA VAL A 5 1.99 23.42 15.07
C VAL A 5 1.71 22.05 15.71
N SER A 6 1.53 22.05 17.03
CA SER A 6 0.81 20.99 17.72
C SER A 6 -0.68 21.32 17.66
N GLN A 7 -1.32 21.11 16.52
CA GLN A 7 -2.76 20.99 16.47
C GLN A 7 -3.11 19.52 16.65
N LYS A 8 -3.30 19.11 17.91
CA LYS A 8 -3.96 17.85 18.24
C LYS A 8 -5.41 17.94 17.76
N GLY A 9 -5.65 17.55 16.51
CA GLY A 9 -6.99 17.38 15.96
C GLY A 9 -7.53 16.00 16.32
N TYR A 10 -8.81 15.92 16.67
CA TYR A 10 -9.53 14.67 16.76
C TYR A 10 -10.26 14.42 15.43
N VAL A 11 -10.29 13.17 14.99
CA VAL A 11 -11.10 12.71 13.86
C VAL A 11 -12.32 12.01 14.41
N VAL A 12 -13.50 12.37 13.90
CA VAL A 12 -14.73 11.65 14.20
C VAL A 12 -14.78 10.42 13.28
N ILE A 13 -14.65 9.22 13.86
CA ILE A 13 -14.90 7.97 13.15
C ILE A 13 -16.39 7.66 13.31
N ARG A 14 -17.16 7.78 12.22
CA ARG A 14 -18.54 7.26 12.19
C ARG A 14 -18.52 5.85 11.61
N CYS A 15 -18.73 4.86 12.48
CA CYS A 15 -19.03 3.50 12.06
C CYS A 15 -20.53 3.39 11.77
N HIS A 16 -20.90 3.52 10.51
CA HIS A 16 -22.22 3.13 10.01
C HIS A 16 -21.98 2.16 8.87
N ASP A 17 -22.67 1.02 8.86
CA ASP A 17 -22.53 -0.04 7.84
C ASP A 17 -21.10 -0.57 7.64
N GLY A 18 -20.27 -0.60 8.69
CA GLY A 18 -18.91 -1.16 8.64
C GLY A 18 -17.86 -0.27 7.95
N VAL A 19 -18.19 0.99 7.63
CA VAL A 19 -17.26 1.95 7.02
C VAL A 19 -16.67 2.88 8.09
N ILE A 20 -15.36 3.13 8.03
CA ILE A 20 -14.65 4.14 8.84
C ILE A 20 -14.37 5.35 7.93
N VAL A 21 -14.95 6.51 8.25
CA VAL A 21 -14.66 7.77 7.54
C VAL A 21 -13.87 8.70 8.46
N ALA A 22 -12.71 9.15 8.02
CA ALA A 22 -11.88 10.13 8.71
C ALA A 22 -11.75 11.39 7.85
N ARG A 23 -12.02 12.57 8.43
CA ARG A 23 -11.80 13.87 7.77
C ARG A 23 -10.65 14.59 8.43
N LEU A 24 -9.53 14.68 7.73
CA LEU A 24 -8.31 15.32 8.22
C LEU A 24 -8.14 16.70 7.55
N PRO A 25 -7.56 17.71 8.22
CA PRO A 25 -7.26 19.01 7.60
C PRO A 25 -6.35 18.90 6.38
N SER A 26 -5.48 17.89 6.38
CA SER A 26 -4.68 17.46 5.25
C SER A 26 -4.53 15.94 5.29
N PHE A 27 -4.58 15.30 4.12
CA PHE A 27 -4.27 13.89 3.93
C PHE A 27 -3.32 13.79 2.74
N PRO A 28 -2.33 12.89 2.75
CA PRO A 28 -1.46 12.70 1.59
C PRO A 28 -2.30 12.37 0.36
N GLU A 29 -2.13 13.13 -0.73
CA GLU A 29 -2.69 12.74 -2.02
C GLU A 29 -1.97 11.48 -2.50
N CYS A 30 -2.68 10.37 -2.53
CA CYS A 30 -2.16 9.10 -3.03
C CYS A 30 -3.29 8.26 -3.61
N THR A 31 -2.99 7.56 -4.70
CA THR A 31 -3.91 6.60 -5.34
C THR A 31 -3.92 5.26 -4.60
N ARG A 32 -2.78 4.90 -3.99
CA ARG A 32 -2.55 3.66 -3.26
C ARG A 32 -1.86 3.96 -1.93
N ALA A 33 -2.27 3.27 -0.87
CA ALA A 33 -1.62 3.33 0.43
C ALA A 33 -1.58 1.94 1.07
N LEU A 34 -0.46 1.63 1.74
CA LEU A 34 -0.33 0.46 2.59
C LEU A 34 -0.91 0.79 3.97
N MET A 35 -1.90 0.00 4.39
CA MET A 35 -2.44 0.04 5.74
C MET A 35 -1.86 -1.12 6.54
N TYR A 36 -1.26 -0.83 7.70
CA TYR A 36 -0.91 -1.87 8.67
C TYR A 36 -1.53 -1.54 10.03
N ARG A 37 -1.90 -2.59 10.76
CA ARG A 37 -2.48 -2.48 12.09
C ARG A 37 -1.56 -3.10 13.12
N ARG A 38 -1.23 -2.35 14.17
CA ARG A 38 -0.51 -2.84 15.34
C ARG A 38 -1.36 -2.58 16.58
N GLY A 39 -2.01 -3.63 17.09
CA GLY A 39 -2.94 -3.51 18.21
C GLY A 39 -4.17 -2.69 17.85
N ASP A 40 -4.33 -1.54 18.49
CA ASP A 40 -5.38 -0.55 18.29
C ASP A 40 -4.99 0.58 17.32
N VAL A 41 -3.72 0.66 16.91
CA VAL A 41 -3.23 1.67 15.99
C VAL A 41 -3.26 1.17 14.55
N ALA A 42 -3.88 1.95 13.66
CA ALA A 42 -3.77 1.79 12.22
C ALA A 42 -2.87 2.89 11.63
N SER A 43 -1.92 2.49 10.80
CA SER A 43 -0.99 3.38 10.12
C SER A 43 -1.13 3.25 8.62
N PHE A 44 -1.03 4.38 7.92
CA PHE A 44 -1.12 4.46 6.46
C PHE A 44 0.16 5.03 5.88
N VAL A 45 0.70 4.37 4.86
CA VAL A 45 1.89 4.79 4.13
C VAL A 45 1.53 4.90 2.65
N PRO A 46 1.61 6.09 2.03
CA PRO A 46 1.44 6.24 0.58
C PRO A 46 2.41 5.34 -0.18
N LEU A 47 1.90 4.62 -1.19
CA LEU A 47 2.72 3.79 -2.06
C LEU A 47 3.07 4.55 -3.33
N GLN A 48 4.29 4.37 -3.82
CA GLN A 48 4.66 4.78 -5.16
C GLN A 48 3.93 3.92 -6.20
N ASP A 49 3.73 4.47 -7.40
CA ASP A 49 3.06 3.74 -8.48
C ASP A 49 3.81 2.45 -8.85
N ASP A 50 5.13 2.47 -8.74
CA ASP A 50 6.01 1.35 -9.02
C ASP A 50 6.25 0.45 -7.79
N GLU A 51 5.79 0.77 -6.58
CA GLU A 51 5.93 -0.14 -5.44
C GLU A 51 5.09 -1.40 -5.65
N ILE A 52 5.76 -2.56 -5.65
CA ILE A 52 5.12 -3.88 -5.78
C ILE A 52 4.80 -4.39 -4.37
N ILE A 53 3.51 -4.49 -4.08
CA ILE A 53 3.02 -5.19 -2.89
C ILE A 53 3.18 -6.68 -3.15
N GLY A 54 3.73 -7.43 -2.19
CA GLY A 54 4.00 -8.85 -2.35
C GLY A 54 2.77 -9.65 -2.78
N THR A 55 2.73 -10.02 -4.04
CA THR A 55 1.81 -11.01 -4.62
C THR A 55 2.61 -12.30 -4.90
N PRO A 56 1.95 -13.45 -5.10
CA PRO A 56 2.64 -14.65 -5.57
C PRO A 56 3.44 -14.45 -6.88
N THR A 57 3.09 -13.43 -7.66
CA THR A 57 3.79 -13.05 -8.90
C THR A 57 4.92 -12.04 -8.69
N LEU A 58 5.21 -11.62 -7.45
CA LEU A 58 6.21 -10.60 -7.12
C LEU A 58 7.57 -10.91 -7.75
N PHE A 59 8.07 -12.14 -7.59
CA PHE A 59 9.35 -12.54 -8.17
C PHE A 59 9.35 -12.47 -9.70
N THR A 60 8.26 -12.91 -10.34
CA THR A 60 8.11 -12.80 -11.80
C THR A 60 8.12 -11.34 -12.26
N GLU A 61 7.44 -10.45 -11.54
CA GLU A 61 7.36 -9.04 -11.86
C GLU A 61 8.71 -8.33 -11.66
N MET A 62 9.43 -8.66 -10.57
CA MET A 62 10.79 -8.20 -10.33
C MET A 62 11.74 -8.61 -11.46
N LEU A 63 11.66 -9.86 -11.92
CA LEU A 63 12.46 -10.34 -13.05
C LEU A 63 12.17 -9.58 -14.34
N LYS A 64 10.88 -9.35 -14.66
CA LYS A 64 10.50 -8.54 -15.83
C LYS A 64 11.06 -7.12 -15.77
N ARG A 65 10.97 -6.47 -14.60
CA ARG A 65 11.50 -5.11 -14.40
C ARG A 65 13.02 -5.03 -14.51
N ALA A 66 13.73 -6.08 -14.11
CA ALA A 66 15.17 -6.19 -14.32
C ALA A 66 15.54 -6.54 -15.78
N GLY A 67 14.57 -6.64 -16.68
CA GLY A 67 14.79 -6.90 -18.12
C GLY A 67 14.80 -8.38 -18.51
N TYR A 68 14.51 -9.29 -17.59
CA TYR A 68 14.47 -10.72 -17.89
C TYR A 68 13.16 -11.11 -18.57
N ARG A 69 13.26 -11.96 -19.61
CA ARG A 69 12.10 -12.58 -20.24
C ARG A 69 11.74 -13.87 -19.51
N VAL A 70 10.72 -13.80 -18.64
CA VAL A 70 10.19 -15.00 -17.97
C VAL A 70 9.36 -15.80 -18.95
N THR A 71 9.81 -17.00 -19.31
CA THR A 71 9.06 -17.96 -20.13
C THR A 71 8.32 -18.94 -19.23
N GLN A 72 7.16 -19.42 -19.65
CA GLN A 72 6.52 -20.56 -18.98
C GLN A 72 7.45 -21.78 -19.04
N ASN A 73 7.35 -22.65 -18.02
CA ASN A 73 8.07 -23.91 -18.01
C ASN A 73 7.76 -24.66 -19.31
N SER A 74 8.81 -25.11 -20.00
CA SER A 74 8.65 -25.97 -21.16
C SER A 74 8.22 -27.34 -20.66
N ASP A 75 6.93 -27.55 -20.46
CA ASP A 75 6.33 -28.87 -20.20
C ASP A 75 6.40 -29.71 -21.49
N ARG A 76 7.61 -30.10 -21.88
CA ARG A 76 7.89 -31.07 -22.93
C ARG A 76 9.03 -31.97 -22.49
N LEU A 77 8.70 -32.92 -21.62
CA LEU A 77 9.28 -34.25 -21.68
C LEU A 77 8.36 -35.08 -22.59
N SER A 78 8.60 -35.00 -23.90
CA SER A 78 8.05 -36.00 -24.82
C SER A 78 8.80 -37.30 -24.58
N SER A 79 8.10 -38.29 -24.03
CA SER A 79 8.48 -39.72 -24.06
C SER A 79 8.56 -40.23 -25.49
#